data_AF-X1GAU4-F1
#
_entry.id   AF-X1GAU4-F1
#
_cell.length_a   1.000
_cell.length_b   1.000
_cell.length_c   1.000
_cell.angle_alpha   90.00
_cell.angle_beta   90.00
_cell.angle_gamma   90.00
#
_symmetry.space_group_name_H-M   'P 1'
#
loop_
_entity.id
_entity.type
_entity.pdbx_description
1 polymer ?
#
loop_
_entity_poly.entity_id
_entity_poly.type
_entity_poly.pdbx_seq_one_letter_code
_entity_poly.pdbx_strand_id
1 'polypeptide(L)' 'MKYKPHQKQDEFFMKYLNKIKCCHLHDNHGDRDEHLPIGEGEIDFNYYLPILVNLDAYLIFEVRPKELALICLKNLKI' A
#
# COMPACT_ATOMS: atom_id res chain seq x y z
N MET A 1 11.87 18.75 -3.76
CA MET A 1 11.48 18.37 -2.39
C MET A 1 10.39 17.31 -2.52
N LYS A 2 10.67 16.12 -1.99
CA LYS A 2 9.85 14.91 -2.08
C LYS A 2 8.48 15.13 -1.43
N TYR A 3 7.45 14.60 -2.09
CA TYR A 3 6.08 14.33 -1.62
C TYR A 3 5.93 14.32 -0.08
N LYS A 4 4.97 15.10 0.45
CA LYS A 4 4.54 15.06 1.87
C LYS A 4 3.01 14.99 1.96
N PRO A 5 2.41 13.81 1.84
CA PRO A 5 1.06 13.61 2.33
C PRO A 5 1.06 12.61 3.49
N HIS A 6 0.17 12.87 4.44
CA HIS A 6 -0.21 11.97 5.53
C HIS A 6 0.76 11.77 6.68
N GLN A 7 1.55 12.79 7.06
CA GLN A 7 2.48 12.70 8.20
C GLN A 7 1.85 12.12 9.48
N LYS A 8 0.59 12.45 9.79
CA LYS A 8 -0.13 11.88 10.95
C LYS A 8 -0.50 10.41 10.78
N GLN A 9 -0.89 9.99 9.58
CA GLN A 9 -1.23 8.60 9.27
C GLN A 9 0.04 7.74 9.27
N ASP A 10 1.15 8.24 8.70
CA ASP A 10 2.45 7.57 8.75
C ASP A 10 2.95 7.44 10.19
N GLU A 11 2.85 8.50 10.99
CA GLU A 11 3.19 8.44 12.42
C GLU A 11 2.34 7.39 13.16
N PHE A 12 1.04 7.32 12.87
CA PHE A 12 0.14 6.31 13.45
C PHE A 12 0.51 4.90 12.99
N PHE A 13 0.74 4.70 11.69
CA PHE A 13 1.14 3.44 11.08
C PHE A 13 2.45 2.93 11.71
N MET A 14 3.48 3.77 11.77
CA MET A 14 4.78 3.43 12.34
C MET A 14 4.69 3.15 13.85
N LYS A 15 3.85 3.89 14.60
CA LYS A 15 3.64 3.68 16.03
C LYS A 15 3.03 2.32 16.37
N TYR A 16 2.20 1.77 15.49
CA TYR A 16 1.47 0.53 15.71
C TYR A 16 1.89 -0.61 14.78
N LEU A 17 3.05 -0.49 14.14
CA LEU A 17 3.57 -1.45 13.17
C LEU A 17 3.53 -2.90 13.67
N ASN A 18 3.92 -3.11 14.93
CA ASN A 18 3.95 -4.43 15.58
C ASN A 18 2.56 -5.02 15.91
N LYS A 19 1.49 -4.26 15.73
CA LYS A 19 0.11 -4.71 15.93
C LYS A 19 -0.59 -5.07 14.62
N ILE A 20 0.01 -4.76 13.48
CA ILE A 20 -0.56 -5.03 12.16
C ILE A 20 -0.48 -6.53 11.89
N LYS A 21 -1.63 -7.15 11.61
CA LYS A 21 -1.74 -8.57 11.23
C LYS A 21 -2.31 -8.79 9.84
N CYS A 22 -2.91 -7.75 9.27
CA CYS A 22 -3.42 -7.73 7.91
C CYS A 22 -3.23 -6.31 7.35
N CYS A 23 -2.84 -6.21 6.09
CA CYS A 23 -2.71 -4.95 5.37
C CYS A 23 -3.27 -5.11 3.96
N HIS A 24 -4.25 -4.28 3.62
CA HIS A 24 -4.83 -4.22 2.29
C HIS A 24 -4.04 -3.23 1.43
N LEU A 25 -3.74 -3.63 0.20
CA LEU A 25 -2.90 -2.90 -0.74
C LEU A 25 -3.70 -2.54 -1.98
N HIS A 26 -3.72 -1.26 -2.28
CA HIS A 26 -4.37 -0.65 -3.41
C HIS A 26 -3.78 0.74 -3.59
N ASP A 27 -3.81 1.25 -4.80
CA ASP A 27 -3.28 2.58 -5.12
C ASP A 27 -4.41 3.61 -5.21
N ASN A 28 -4.04 4.88 -5.12
CA ASN A 28 -4.91 6.04 -5.37
C ASN A 28 -4.07 7.30 -5.59
N HIS A 29 -4.71 8.35 -6.10
CA HIS A 29 -4.09 9.66 -6.32
C HIS A 29 -4.16 10.60 -5.10
N GLY A 30 -4.64 10.13 -3.94
CA GLY A 30 -4.73 10.90 -2.71
C GLY A 30 -6.04 11.68 -2.49
N ASP A 31 -6.88 11.85 -3.52
CA ASP A 31 -8.16 12.57 -3.40
C ASP A 31 -9.29 11.70 -2.84
N ARG A 32 -9.28 10.39 -3.13
CA ARG A 32 -10.28 9.43 -2.64
C ARG A 32 -9.71 8.02 -2.62
N ASP A 33 -10.46 7.11 -2.02
CA ASP A 33 -10.18 5.68 -2.10
C ASP A 33 -10.63 5.12 -3.46
N GLU A 34 -9.67 4.84 -4.35
CA GLU A 34 -9.93 4.46 -5.74
C GLU A 34 -9.77 2.97 -6.04
N HIS A 35 -9.20 2.19 -5.12
CA HIS A 35 -8.91 0.76 -5.31
C HIS A 35 -8.12 0.45 -6.61
N LEU A 36 -7.19 1.33 -7.01
CA LEU A 36 -6.42 1.15 -8.24
C LEU A 36 -5.39 0.02 -8.10
N PRO A 37 -5.02 -0.63 -9.21
CA PRO A 37 -3.84 -1.51 -9.24
C PRO A 37 -2.59 -0.78 -8.78
N ILE A 38 -1.71 -1.50 -8.10
CA ILE A 38 -0.45 -0.93 -7.58
C ILE A 38 0.39 -0.39 -8.71
N GLY A 39 0.85 0.85 -8.61
CA GLY A 39 1.62 1.54 -9.65
C GLY A 39 0.76 2.33 -10.65
N GLU A 40 -0.56 2.37 -10.46
CA GLU A 40 -1.48 3.22 -11.24
C GLU A 40 -1.90 4.49 -10.46
N GLY A 41 -1.42 4.69 -9.23
CA GLY A 41 -1.64 5.91 -8.44
C GLY A 41 -0.33 6.55 -7.96
N GLU A 42 -0.40 7.26 -6.83
CA GLU A 42 0.70 8.08 -6.31
C GLU A 42 1.28 7.55 -4.98
N ILE A 43 0.82 6.40 -4.48
CA ILE A 43 1.40 5.81 -3.26
C ILE A 43 2.83 5.35 -3.53
N ASP A 44 3.77 5.75 -2.67
CA ASP A 44 5.16 5.32 -2.74
C ASP A 44 5.34 3.89 -2.19
N PHE A 45 4.94 2.89 -2.96
CA PHE A 45 5.10 1.48 -2.60
C PHE A 45 6.58 1.07 -2.40
N ASN A 46 7.54 1.77 -3.01
CA ASN A 46 8.96 1.50 -2.77
C ASN A 46 9.38 1.84 -1.33
N TYR A 47 8.71 2.81 -0.69
CA TYR A 47 8.91 3.14 0.71
C TYR A 47 8.22 2.14 1.64
N TYR A 48 6.95 1.84 1.40
CA TYR A 48 6.15 1.02 2.32
C TYR A 48 6.40 -0.49 2.21
N LEU A 49 6.64 -1.03 1.01
CA LEU A 49 6.80 -2.48 0.83
C LEU A 49 7.95 -3.07 1.65
N PRO A 50 9.16 -2.49 1.69
CA PRO A 50 10.24 -2.99 2.55
C PRO A 50 9.87 -3.05 4.04
N ILE A 51 8.98 -2.16 4.51
CA ILE A 51 8.50 -2.18 5.89
C ILE A 51 7.51 -3.33 6.08
N LEU A 52 6.54 -3.45 5.17
CA LEU A 52 5.45 -4.41 5.25
C LEU A 52 5.92 -5.87 5.10
N VAL A 53 6.88 -6.15 4.21
CA VAL A 53 7.40 -7.53 4.01
C VAL A 53 8.20 -8.06 5.21
N ASN A 54 8.63 -7.19 6.12
CA ASN A 54 9.28 -7.57 7.36
C ASN A 54 8.28 -7.84 8.51
N LEU A 55 6.98 -7.66 8.26
CA LEU A 55 5.94 -7.93 9.25
C LEU A 55 5.44 -9.38 9.15
N ASP A 56 5.14 -9.95 10.31
CA ASP A 56 4.31 -11.15 10.41
C ASP A 56 2.83 -10.75 10.23
N ALA A 57 2.47 -10.42 8.99
CA ALA A 57 1.16 -9.93 8.57
C ALA A 57 0.77 -10.43 7.17
N TYR A 58 -0.53 -10.60 6.94
CA TYR A 58 -1.06 -10.87 5.60
C TYR A 58 -1.12 -9.59 4.76
N LEU A 59 -0.58 -9.65 3.54
CA LEU A 59 -0.71 -8.58 2.55
C LEU A 59 -1.74 -8.99 1.50
N ILE A 60 -2.76 -8.16 1.25
CA ILE A 60 -3.92 -8.50 0.41
C ILE A 60 -4.11 -7.41 -0.64
N PHE A 61 -4.14 -7.75 -1.93
CA PHE A 61 -4.54 -6.79 -2.95
C PHE A 61 -6.05 -6.49 -2.85
N GLU A 62 -6.41 -5.26 -2.51
CA GLU A 62 -7.81 -4.80 -2.43
C GLU A 62 -8.16 -3.99 -3.69
N VAL A 63 -8.36 -4.70 -4.79
CA VAL A 63 -8.69 -4.09 -6.08
C VAL A 63 -9.97 -4.68 -6.66
N ARG A 64 -10.65 -3.91 -7.51
CA ARG A 64 -11.93 -4.31 -8.12
C ARG A 64 -11.93 -3.96 -9.62
N PRO A 65 -12.27 -4.91 -10.51
CA PRO A 65 -12.62 -6.30 -10.24
C PRO A 65 -11.39 -7.15 -9.85
N LYS A 66 -11.62 -8.37 -9.34
CA LYS A 66 -10.57 -9.23 -8.75
C LYS A 66 -9.42 -9.56 -9.71
N GLU A 67 -9.69 -9.55 -11.02
CA GLU A 67 -8.72 -9.82 -12.08
C GLU A 67 -7.58 -8.79 -12.09
N LEU A 68 -7.82 -7.58 -11.59
CA LEU A 68 -6.81 -6.54 -11.44
C LEU A 68 -5.71 -6.92 -10.43
N ALA A 69 -5.95 -7.90 -9.55
CA ALA A 69 -4.92 -8.42 -8.65
C ALA A 69 -3.73 -9.02 -9.43
N LEU A 70 -3.96 -9.52 -10.65
CA LEU A 70 -2.89 -9.99 -11.54
C LEU A 70 -2.01 -8.83 -12.04
N ILE A 71 -2.57 -7.62 -12.16
CA ILE A 71 -1.81 -6.42 -12.50
C ILE A 71 -0.96 -6.00 -11.30
N CYS A 72 -1.56 -5.97 -10.09
CA CYS A 72 -0.81 -5.71 -8.86
C CYS A 72 0.39 -6.65 -8.71
N LEU A 73 0.20 -7.95 -8.94
CA LEU A 73 1.28 -8.93 -8.85
C LEU A 73 2.39 -8.69 -9.88
N LYS A 74 2.05 -8.25 -11.11
CA LYS A 74 3.04 -7.90 -12.13
C LYS A 74 3.81 -6.63 -11.79
N ASN A 75 3.14 -5.66 -11.16
CA ASN A 75 3.71 -4.36 -10.83
C ASN A 75 4.55 -4.42 -9.55
N LEU A 76 4.20 -5.27 -8.57
CA LEU A 76 5.06 -5.62 -7.45
C LEU A 76 6.25 -6.45 -7.94
N LYS A 77 7.36 -5.78 -8.23
CA LYS A 77 8.66 -6.44 -8.36
C LYS A 77 9.24 -6.65 -6.96
N ILE A 78 8.86 -7.76 -6.32
CA ILE A 78 9.41 -8.19 -5.02
C ILE A 78 10.63 -9.06 -5.26
#